data_AF-A0A9N8KTX3-F1
#
_entry.id   AF-A0A9N8KTX3-F1
#
_cell.length_a   1.000
_cell.length_b   1.000
_cell.length_c   1.000
_cell.angle_alpha   90.00
_cell.angle_beta   90.00
_cell.angle_gamma   90.00
#
_symmetry.space_group_name_H-M   'P 1'
#
loop_
_entity.id
_entity.type
_entity.pdbx_description
1 polymer ?
#
loop_
_entity_poly.entity_id
_entity_poly.type
_entity_poly.pdbx_seq_one_letter_code
_entity_poly.pdbx_strand_id
1 'polypeptide(L)' 'MRLRNYLLMRKYSWNPEGVLLGVFAVSGGNANFAFVPGGMYIFNEYKLFKVTLQAEGREVKRDFGLY' A
#
# COMPACT_ATOMS: atom_id res chain seq x y z
N MET A 1 27.96 0.85 17.69
CA MET A 1 27.54 0.39 16.35
C MET A 1 26.09 -0.07 16.44
N ARG A 2 25.13 0.73 15.98
CA ARG A 2 23.68 0.44 16.11
C ARG A 2 23.23 -0.27 14.82
N LEU A 3 22.97 -1.56 14.88
CA LEU A 3 22.35 -2.32 13.77
C LEU A 3 20.99 -1.69 13.49
N ARG A 4 20.87 -0.91 12.40
CA ARG A 4 19.58 -0.47 11.90
C ARG A 4 18.95 -1.65 11.17
N ASN A 5 18.38 -2.58 11.94
CA ASN A 5 17.37 -3.48 11.44
C ASN A 5 16.12 -2.65 11.15
N TYR A 6 16.12 -1.91 10.04
CA TYR A 6 14.87 -1.62 9.37
C TYR A 6 14.40 -2.97 8.86
N LEU A 7 13.56 -3.66 9.64
CA LEU A 7 12.57 -4.57 9.08
C LEU A 7 12.08 -3.87 7.81
N LEU A 8 12.38 -4.44 6.64
CA LEU A 8 11.87 -3.94 5.37
C LEU A 8 10.35 -4.05 5.49
N MET A 9 9.71 -3.00 6.03
CA MET A 9 8.27 -2.95 6.11
C MET A 9 7.80 -3.02 4.66
N ARG A 10 7.02 -4.06 4.42
CA ARG A 10 6.49 -4.49 3.14
C ARG A 10 5.00 -4.70 3.36
N LYS A 11 4.18 -4.32 2.38
CA LYS A 11 2.74 -4.60 2.40
C LYS A 11 2.50 -5.81 1.52
N TYR A 12 1.97 -6.85 2.12
CA TYR A 12 1.67 -8.12 1.47
C TYR A 12 0.23 -8.09 0.95
N SER A 13 0.03 -8.52 -0.28
CA SER A 13 -1.29 -8.67 -0.89
C SER A 13 -1.68 -10.13 -0.89
N TRP A 14 -2.92 -10.42 -0.48
CA TRP A 14 -3.44 -11.78 -0.33
C TRP A 14 -4.78 -11.90 -1.06
N ASN A 15 -5.08 -13.11 -1.56
CA ASN A 15 -6.44 -13.41 -2.01
C ASN A 15 -7.35 -13.74 -0.80
N PRO A 16 -8.68 -13.84 -0.99
CA PRO A 16 -9.61 -14.19 0.08
C PRO A 16 -9.38 -15.56 0.73
N GLU A 17 -8.67 -16.47 0.06
CA GLU A 17 -8.32 -17.80 0.56
C GLU A 17 -7.03 -17.79 1.40
N GLY A 18 -6.36 -16.65 1.53
CA GLY A 18 -5.11 -16.51 2.28
C GLY A 18 -3.85 -16.88 1.49
N VAL A 19 -3.91 -16.91 0.15
CA VAL A 19 -2.74 -17.10 -0.72
C VAL A 19 -2.05 -15.77 -0.97
N LEU A 20 -0.73 -15.72 -0.76
CA LEU A 20 0.07 -14.53 -1.02
C LEU A 20 0.16 -14.27 -2.53
N LEU A 21 -0.39 -13.13 -2.98
CA LEU A 21 -0.38 -12.71 -4.38
C LEU A 21 0.84 -11.86 -4.73
N GLY A 22 1.42 -11.16 -3.75
CA GLY A 22 2.58 -10.32 -4.00
C GLY A 22 2.91 -9.34 -2.88
N VAL A 23 3.89 -8.48 -3.14
CA VAL A 23 4.43 -7.54 -2.16
C VAL A 23 4.62 -6.17 -2.78
N PHE A 24 4.11 -5.13 -2.12
CA PHE A 24 4.48 -3.75 -2.43
C PHE A 24 5.72 -3.37 -1.64
N ALA A 25 6.74 -2.90 -2.35
CA ALA A 25 7.99 -2.40 -1.78
C ALA A 25 8.31 -1.02 -2.36
N VAL A 26 8.64 -0.07 -1.49
CA VAL A 26 9.05 1.29 -1.86
C VAL A 26 10.35 1.65 -1.15
N SER A 27 11.10 2.60 -1.70
CA SER A 27 12.34 3.08 -1.11
C SER A 27 12.09 3.66 0.28
N GLY A 28 12.84 3.20 1.29
CA GLY A 28 12.66 3.60 2.68
C GLY A 28 11.61 2.80 3.46
N GLY A 29 11.02 1.76 2.86
CA GLY A 29 9.97 0.96 3.48
C GLY A 29 8.59 1.62 3.41
N ASN A 30 7.53 0.86 3.74
CA ASN A 30 6.17 1.37 3.78
C ASN A 30 5.55 1.31 5.18
N ALA A 31 5.15 2.46 5.71
CA ALA A 31 4.43 2.53 6.98
C ALA A 31 2.94 2.24 6.78
N ASN A 32 2.33 2.89 5.78
CA ASN A 32 0.89 2.81 5.55
C ASN A 32 0.51 3.04 4.07
N PHE A 33 -0.75 2.82 3.74
CA PHE A 33 -1.30 3.00 2.40
C PHE A 33 -2.78 3.42 2.44
N ALA A 34 -3.28 3.99 1.36
CA ALA A 34 -4.70 4.33 1.17
C ALA A 34 -5.11 4.13 -0.29
N PHE A 35 -6.20 3.40 -0.52
CA PHE A 35 -6.81 3.33 -1.84
C PHE A 35 -7.44 4.67 -2.21
N VAL A 36 -7.32 5.03 -3.49
CA VAL A 36 -7.89 6.24 -4.08
C VAL A 36 -8.45 5.90 -5.47
N PRO A 37 -9.29 6.76 -6.08
CA PRO A 37 -9.75 6.52 -7.43
C PRO A 37 -8.58 6.33 -8.41
N GLY A 38 -8.56 5.21 -9.12
CA GLY A 38 -7.51 4.85 -10.07
C GLY A 38 -6.20 4.34 -9.46
N GLY A 39 -6.14 4.10 -8.15
CA GLY A 39 -5.01 3.38 -7.58
C GLY A 39 -4.85 3.49 -6.07
N MET A 40 -3.62 3.69 -5.60
CA MET A 40 -3.29 3.71 -4.19
C MET A 40 -2.09 4.62 -3.90
N TYR A 41 -2.15 5.29 -2.76
CA TYR A 41 -0.98 5.92 -2.16
C TYR A 41 -0.31 4.98 -1.17
N ILE A 42 1.01 4.92 -1.21
CA ILE A 42 1.86 4.26 -0.23
C ILE A 42 2.77 5.33 0.37
N PHE A 43 2.92 5.36 1.69
CA PHE A 43 3.75 6.37 2.34
C PHE A 43 4.56 5.83 3.49
N ASN A 44 5.63 6.55 3.76
CA ASN A 44 6.43 6.47 4.97
C ASN A 44 6.59 7.89 5.54
N GLU A 45 7.42 8.02 6.57
CA GLU A 45 7.63 9.27 7.30
C GLU A 45 8.24 10.39 6.43
N TYR A 46 8.77 10.06 5.24
CA TYR A 46 9.57 10.97 4.42
C TYR A 46 9.04 11.15 2.99
N LYS A 47 8.27 10.18 2.47
CA LYS A 47 7.87 10.13 1.06
C LYS A 47 6.45 9.58 0.91
N LEU A 48 5.77 10.13 -0.10
CA LEU A 48 4.50 9.65 -0.63
C LEU A 48 4.74 9.10 -2.04
N PHE A 49 4.25 7.88 -2.28
CA PHE A 49 4.33 7.19 -3.56
C PHE A 49 2.92 6.96 -4.11
N LYS A 50 2.72 7.20 -5.39
CA LYS A 50 1.47 6.87 -6.09
C LYS A 50 1.68 5.62 -6.94
N VAL A 51 0.76 4.67 -6.82
CA VAL A 51 0.77 3.46 -7.63
C VAL A 51 -0.57 3.37 -8.36
N THR A 52 -0.52 3.19 -9.67
CA THR A 52 -1.70 2.88 -10.49
C THR A 52 -1.96 1.39 -10.41
N LEU A 53 -3.20 1.00 -10.12
CA LEU A 53 -3.64 -0.39 -10.04
C LEU A 53 -5.06 -0.50 -10.61
N GLN A 54 -5.38 -1.67 -11.17
CA GLN A 54 -6.76 -1.99 -11.57
C GLN A 54 -7.66 -2.32 -10.38
N ALA A 55 -7.09 -2.78 -9.26
CA ALA A 55 -7.86 -3.08 -8.06
C ALA A 55 -8.41 -1.79 -7.43
N GLU A 56 -9.68 -1.80 -7.03
CA GLU A 56 -10.34 -0.69 -6.34
C GLU A 56 -10.58 -1.06 -4.87
N GLY A 57 -10.24 -0.16 -3.95
CA GLY A 57 -10.53 -0.34 -2.54
C GLY A 57 -12.03 -0.31 -2.28
N ARG A 58 -12.53 -1.21 -1.42
CA ARG A 58 -13.96 -1.38 -1.12
C ARG A 58 -14.69 -0.06 -0.82
N GLU A 59 -14.05 0.82 -0.08
CA GLU A 59 -14.66 2.07 0.40
C GLU A 59 -14.43 3.26 -0.54
N VAL A 60 -13.63 3.13 -1.61
CA VAL A 60 -13.27 4.25 -2.51
C VAL A 60 -14.51 4.94 -3.07
N LYS A 61 -15.50 4.19 -3.55
CA LYS A 61 -16.72 4.79 -4.11
C LYS A 61 -17.50 5.60 -3.08
N ARG A 62 -17.56 5.13 -1.83
CA ARG A 62 -18.25 5.82 -0.74
C ARG A 62 -17.48 7.06 -0.31
N ASP A 63 -16.17 6.91 -0.07
CA ASP A 63 -15.32 7.95 0.49
C ASP A 63 -15.10 9.11 -0.49
N PHE A 64 -15.26 8.87 -1.80
CA PHE A 64 -15.11 9.87 -2.86
C PHE A 64 -16.41 10.25 -3.59
N GLY A 65 -17.56 9.72 -3.17
CA GLY A 65 -18.86 10.08 -3.76
C GLY A 65 -19.00 9.73 -5.24
N LEU A 66 -18.51 8.56 -5.66
CA LEU A 66 -18.50 8.12 -7.07
C LEU A 66 -19.76 7.34 -7.48
N TYR A 67 -20.89 7.58 -6.81
CA TYR A 67 -22.19 6.95 -7.07
C TYR A 67 -23.16 7.90 -7.78
#